data_AF-A0A7F5RLX6-F1
#
_entry.id   AF-A0A7F5RLX6-F1
#
_cell.length_a   1.000
_cell.length_b   1.000
_cell.length_c   1.000
_cell.angle_alpha   90.00
_cell.angle_beta   90.00
_cell.angle_gamma   90.00
#
_symmetry.space_group_name_H-M   'P 1'
#
loop_
_entity.id
_entity.type
_entity.pdbx_description
1 polymer ?
#
loop_
_entity_poly.entity_id
_entity_poly.type
_entity_poly.pdbx_seq_one_letter_code
_entity_poly.pdbx_strand_id
1 'polypeptide(L)'
;MAHPTADEAQILSALESVLGQRSFRMTLPPFNYTDPELWFSQVELGFASAGISSNIKKFEIVAQSLESRVASEVRDLVVAAPSNDSYTSLKTELIKRLSASQEEKTRRFLENEELGDRKPSQFLRHLKSLAGSTVPDNIIRAIWFNRLPNNIQPILAAQNNSSLEDVADLADKVMNLSVGKPTIAAAATPSASAPSSIAAMLAEQIQQMRIEMSAALQQEIANFRAEISELRTNQLQAGNPPRARERSYSRGRSSLRGRSKSRGRYAGEGICWYHEQYGASARKCTRPCKFAGSENYAASR
;
A
#
# COMPACT_ATOMS: atom_id res chain seq x y z
N MET A 1 3.08 -30.70 -79.93
CA MET A 1 2.39 -30.02 -78.83
C MET A 1 1.34 -30.97 -78.30
N ALA A 2 1.70 -31.77 -77.29
CA ALA A 2 0.76 -32.69 -76.66
C ALA A 2 0.03 -31.91 -75.56
N HIS A 3 -1.28 -31.74 -75.72
CA HIS A 3 -2.13 -31.18 -74.69
C HIS A 3 -2.27 -32.19 -73.54
N PRO A 4 -2.10 -31.78 -72.28
CA PRO A 4 -2.29 -32.69 -71.14
C PRO A 4 -3.74 -33.18 -71.13
N THR A 5 -3.91 -34.49 -71.01
CA THR A 5 -5.23 -35.14 -70.95
C THR A 5 -5.94 -34.75 -69.66
N ALA A 6 -7.28 -34.67 -69.71
CA ALA A 6 -8.13 -34.17 -68.62
C ALA A 6 -7.84 -34.82 -67.24
N ASP A 7 -7.34 -36.06 -67.24
CA ASP A 7 -6.97 -36.81 -66.03
C ASP A 7 -5.70 -36.24 -65.34
N GLU A 8 -4.72 -35.73 -66.09
CA GLU A 8 -3.50 -35.14 -65.51
C GLU A 8 -3.80 -33.81 -64.79
N ALA A 9 -4.73 -33.02 -65.34
CA ALA A 9 -5.18 -31.77 -64.72
C ALA A 9 -5.96 -32.03 -63.42
N GLN A 10 -6.75 -33.11 -63.36
CA GLN A 10 -7.44 -33.53 -62.14
C GLN A 10 -6.47 -34.07 -61.08
N ILE A 11 -5.43 -34.80 -61.48
CA ILE A 11 -4.41 -35.29 -60.54
C ILE A 11 -3.61 -34.12 -59.97
N LEU A 12 -3.25 -33.12 -60.77
CA LEU A 12 -2.56 -31.91 -60.29
C LEU A 12 -3.45 -31.06 -59.38
N SER A 13 -4.73 -30.90 -59.69
CA SER A 13 -5.69 -30.20 -58.81
C SER A 13 -5.93 -30.96 -57.49
N ALA A 14 -6.00 -32.29 -57.53
CA ALA A 14 -6.11 -33.12 -56.34
C ALA A 14 -4.83 -33.09 -55.49
N LEU A 15 -3.65 -33.08 -56.12
CA LEU A 15 -2.37 -32.90 -55.44
C LEU A 15 -2.24 -31.49 -54.84
N GLU A 16 -2.69 -30.44 -55.52
CA GLU A 16 -2.76 -29.08 -54.97
C GLU A 16 -3.77 -28.96 -53.82
N SER A 17 -4.88 -29.69 -53.88
CA SER A 17 -5.87 -29.75 -52.79
C SER A 17 -5.33 -30.51 -51.56
N VAL A 18 -4.61 -31.61 -51.77
CA VAL A 18 -3.95 -32.40 -50.72
C VAL A 18 -2.73 -31.66 -50.13
N LEU A 19 -1.97 -30.94 -50.95
CA LEU A 19 -0.86 -30.09 -50.49
C LEU A 19 -1.36 -28.80 -49.82
N GLY A 20 -2.53 -28.28 -50.22
CA GLY A 20 -3.26 -27.20 -49.54
C GLY A 20 -3.89 -27.62 -48.20
N GLN A 21 -4.00 -28.93 -47.95
CA GLN A 21 -4.43 -29.55 -46.69
C GLN A 21 -3.27 -30.07 -45.82
N ARG A 22 -2.01 -29.73 -46.13
CA ARG A 22 -0.94 -29.85 -45.14
C ARG A 22 -1.17 -28.81 -44.05
N SER A 23 -1.96 -29.16 -43.05
CA SER A 23 -1.92 -28.51 -41.74
C SER A 23 -0.49 -28.57 -41.23
N PHE A 24 0.28 -27.51 -41.47
CA PHE A 24 1.61 -27.36 -40.91
C PHE A 24 1.43 -27.29 -39.40
N ARG A 25 1.63 -28.43 -38.72
CA ARG A 25 1.67 -28.48 -37.26
C ARG A 25 2.98 -27.85 -36.81
N MET A 26 2.99 -26.52 -36.77
CA MET A 26 4.03 -25.77 -36.09
C MET A 26 4.03 -26.23 -34.63
N THR A 27 5.05 -27.00 -34.27
CA THR A 27 5.22 -27.45 -32.88
C THR A 27 5.89 -26.31 -32.14
N LEU A 28 5.14 -25.64 -31.27
CA LEU A 28 5.66 -24.55 -30.47
C LEU A 28 6.61 -25.09 -29.39
N PRO A 29 7.72 -24.41 -29.10
CA PRO A 29 8.57 -24.76 -27.96
C PRO A 29 7.77 -24.65 -26.65
N PRO A 30 8.16 -25.39 -25.60
CA PRO A 30 7.54 -25.26 -24.29
C PRO A 30 7.61 -23.82 -23.80
N PHE A 31 6.56 -23.38 -23.09
CA PHE A 31 6.46 -22.00 -22.65
C PHE A 31 7.56 -21.62 -21.66
N ASN A 32 8.24 -20.49 -21.89
CA ASN A 32 9.25 -19.98 -20.97
C ASN A 32 8.63 -19.03 -19.95
N TYR A 33 8.50 -19.50 -18.70
CA TYR A 33 7.96 -18.71 -17.58
C TYR A 33 8.93 -17.65 -17.06
N THR A 34 10.23 -17.82 -17.28
CA THR A 34 11.28 -16.90 -16.81
C THR A 34 11.42 -15.70 -17.75
N ASP A 35 11.30 -15.95 -19.05
CA ASP A 35 11.38 -14.92 -20.08
C ASP A 35 10.31 -15.17 -21.17
N PRO A 36 9.08 -14.67 -20.94
CA PRO A 36 8.00 -14.82 -21.90
C PRO A 36 8.26 -14.02 -23.19
N GLU A 37 9.04 -12.94 -23.14
CA GLU A 37 9.37 -12.13 -24.32
C GLU A 37 10.27 -12.90 -25.29
N LEU A 38 11.28 -13.59 -24.77
CA LEU A 38 12.15 -14.47 -25.55
C LEU A 38 11.35 -15.59 -26.22
N TRP A 39 10.42 -16.21 -25.48
CA TRP A 39 9.56 -17.27 -26.04
C TRP A 39 8.71 -16.75 -27.19
N PHE A 40 8.03 -15.61 -27.02
CA PHE A 40 7.26 -15.02 -28.10
C PHE A 40 8.13 -14.68 -29.33
N SER A 41 9.36 -14.22 -29.10
CA SER A 41 10.31 -13.94 -30.19
C SER A 41 10.67 -15.20 -30.97
N GLN A 42 10.93 -16.32 -30.29
CA GLN A 42 11.18 -17.62 -30.91
C GLN A 42 9.97 -18.13 -31.71
N VAL A 43 8.78 -17.98 -31.13
CA VAL A 43 7.51 -18.36 -31.78
C VAL A 43 7.25 -17.49 -33.02
N GLU A 44 7.54 -16.20 -32.98
CA GLU A 44 7.37 -15.29 -34.13
C GLU A 44 8.30 -15.64 -35.29
N LEU A 45 9.54 -16.05 -35.01
CA LEU A 45 10.45 -16.59 -36.01
C LEU A 45 9.89 -17.88 -36.64
N GLY A 46 9.30 -18.74 -35.82
CA GLY A 46 8.59 -19.93 -36.31
C GLY A 46 7.41 -19.56 -37.23
N PHE A 47 6.60 -18.57 -36.86
CA PHE A 47 5.48 -18.12 -37.70
C PHE A 47 5.96 -17.55 -39.02
N ALA A 48 7.04 -16.76 -39.00
CA ALA A 48 7.66 -16.22 -40.21
C ALA A 48 8.17 -17.34 -41.13
N SER A 49 8.86 -18.35 -40.58
CA SER A 49 9.36 -19.49 -41.36
C SER A 49 8.24 -20.38 -41.93
N ALA A 50 7.09 -20.44 -41.26
CA ALA A 50 5.89 -21.15 -41.70
C ALA A 50 4.98 -20.32 -42.63
N GLY A 51 5.32 -19.06 -42.93
CA GLY A 51 4.51 -18.16 -43.75
C GLY A 51 3.19 -17.72 -43.11
N ILE A 52 3.08 -17.79 -41.78
CA ILE A 52 1.86 -17.45 -41.04
C ILE A 52 1.86 -15.96 -40.71
N SER A 53 1.14 -15.17 -41.50
CA SER A 53 1.00 -13.72 -41.32
C SER A 53 -0.29 -13.29 -40.61
N SER A 54 -1.34 -14.11 -40.65
CA SER A 54 -2.65 -13.77 -40.07
C SER A 54 -2.63 -13.76 -38.53
N ASN A 55 -3.01 -12.62 -37.93
CA ASN A 55 -3.12 -12.47 -36.47
C ASN A 55 -4.10 -13.48 -35.85
N ILE A 56 -5.18 -13.82 -36.55
CA ILE A 56 -6.17 -14.79 -36.10
C ILE A 56 -5.54 -16.19 -36.03
N LYS A 57 -4.83 -16.62 -37.09
CA LYS A 57 -4.14 -17.91 -37.09
C LYS A 57 -3.04 -17.99 -36.03
N LYS A 58 -2.28 -16.91 -35.83
CA LYS A 58 -1.26 -16.83 -34.76
C LYS A 58 -1.90 -16.98 -33.38
N PHE A 59 -3.01 -16.27 -33.14
CA PHE A 59 -3.77 -16.37 -31.90
C PHE A 59 -4.28 -17.79 -31.66
N GLU A 60 -4.91 -18.43 -32.66
CA GLU A 60 -5.40 -19.81 -32.55
C GLU A 60 -4.28 -20.80 -32.21
N ILE A 61 -3.13 -20.70 -32.88
CA ILE A 61 -1.99 -21.60 -32.65
C ILE A 61 -1.41 -21.39 -31.25
N VAL A 62 -1.20 -20.13 -30.84
CA VAL A 62 -0.70 -19.83 -29.49
C VAL A 62 -1.71 -20.31 -28.45
N ALA A 63 -2.99 -19.93 -28.56
CA ALA A 63 -4.02 -20.28 -27.58
C ALA A 63 -4.17 -21.80 -27.40
N GLN A 64 -4.02 -22.60 -28.46
CA GLN A 64 -4.04 -24.07 -28.39
C GLN A 64 -2.78 -24.66 -27.75
N SER A 65 -1.64 -23.97 -27.86
CA SER A 65 -0.36 -24.42 -27.30
C SER A 65 -0.14 -24.02 -25.84
N LEU A 66 -0.91 -23.06 -25.33
CA LEU A 66 -0.77 -22.59 -23.96
C LEU A 66 -1.15 -23.68 -22.97
N GLU A 67 -0.25 -24.01 -22.04
CA GLU A 67 -0.53 -24.89 -20.92
C GLU A 67 -1.65 -24.32 -20.05
N SER A 68 -2.41 -25.18 -19.37
CA SER A 68 -3.58 -24.78 -18.57
C SER A 68 -3.27 -23.70 -17.53
N ARG A 69 -2.06 -23.70 -16.97
CA ARG A 69 -1.59 -22.70 -16.01
C ARG A 69 -1.40 -21.31 -16.62
N VAL A 70 -0.90 -21.24 -17.85
CA VAL A 70 -0.71 -19.96 -18.56
C VAL A 70 -2.04 -19.51 -19.15
N ALA A 71 -2.83 -20.45 -19.67
CA ALA A 71 -4.16 -20.17 -20.20
C ALA A 71 -5.11 -19.59 -19.13
N SER A 72 -4.97 -19.99 -17.85
CA SER A 72 -5.76 -19.39 -16.77
C SER A 72 -5.43 -17.91 -16.53
N GLU A 73 -4.18 -17.49 -16.75
CA GLU A 73 -3.76 -16.09 -16.58
C GLU A 73 -4.35 -15.16 -17.64
N VAL A 74 -4.73 -15.68 -18.81
CA VAL A 74 -5.31 -14.91 -19.94
C VAL A 74 -6.68 -15.42 -20.38
N ARG A 75 -7.41 -16.09 -19.47
CA ARG A 75 -8.71 -16.71 -19.77
C ARG A 75 -9.70 -15.73 -20.39
N ASP A 76 -9.74 -14.51 -19.88
CA ASP A 76 -10.58 -13.42 -20.38
C ASP A 76 -10.31 -13.11 -21.86
N LEU A 77 -9.05 -13.14 -22.28
CA LEU A 77 -8.66 -12.89 -23.68
C LEU A 77 -8.88 -14.10 -24.59
N VAL A 78 -8.81 -15.31 -24.04
CA VAL A 78 -9.11 -16.55 -24.78
C VAL A 78 -10.62 -16.71 -25.01
N VAL A 79 -11.44 -16.34 -24.02
CA VAL A 79 -12.90 -16.48 -24.07
C VAL A 79 -13.58 -15.30 -24.78
N ALA A 80 -13.10 -14.07 -24.59
CA ALA A 80 -13.65 -12.86 -25.20
C ALA A 80 -12.69 -12.29 -26.25
N ALA A 81 -12.26 -13.14 -27.21
CA ALA A 81 -11.25 -12.80 -28.20
C ALA A 81 -11.55 -11.47 -28.93
N PRO A 82 -10.71 -10.43 -28.78
CA PRO A 82 -10.90 -9.15 -29.47
C PRO A 82 -10.53 -9.31 -30.95
N SER A 83 -11.41 -8.92 -31.87
CA SER A 83 -11.42 -9.42 -33.26
C SER A 83 -10.31 -8.96 -34.19
N ASN A 84 -9.70 -7.78 -34.00
CA ASN A 84 -8.69 -7.24 -34.94
C ASN A 84 -7.23 -7.43 -34.48
N ASP A 85 -7.01 -7.58 -33.18
CA ASP A 85 -5.67 -7.57 -32.55
C ASP A 85 -5.54 -8.63 -31.43
N SER A 86 -6.15 -9.81 -31.64
CA SER A 86 -6.20 -10.86 -30.61
C SER A 86 -4.80 -11.35 -30.20
N TYR A 87 -3.90 -11.54 -31.17
CA TYR A 87 -2.54 -12.02 -30.91
C TYR A 87 -1.68 -10.99 -30.18
N THR A 88 -1.71 -9.73 -30.62
CA THR A 88 -0.94 -8.64 -30.03
C THR A 88 -1.43 -8.36 -28.61
N SER A 89 -2.75 -8.29 -28.40
CA SER A 89 -3.35 -8.12 -27.07
C SER A 89 -2.99 -9.28 -26.13
N LEU A 90 -3.07 -10.52 -26.62
CA LEU A 90 -2.68 -11.70 -25.86
C LEU A 90 -1.20 -11.65 -25.49
N LYS A 91 -0.30 -11.37 -26.45
CA LYS A 91 1.14 -11.24 -26.19
C LYS A 91 1.42 -10.20 -25.11
N THR A 92 0.87 -8.99 -25.25
CA THR A 92 1.11 -7.89 -24.31
C THR A 92 0.60 -8.18 -22.91
N GLU A 93 -0.63 -8.69 -22.79
CA GLU A 93 -1.22 -8.97 -21.49
C GLU A 93 -0.61 -10.21 -20.83
N LEU A 94 -0.24 -11.23 -21.61
CA LEU A 94 0.44 -12.41 -21.08
C LEU A 94 1.81 -12.05 -20.51
N ILE A 95 2.62 -11.28 -21.26
CA ILE A 95 3.92 -10.78 -20.78
C ILE A 95 3.72 -9.94 -19.51
N LYS A 96 2.75 -9.03 -19.50
CA LYS A 96 2.47 -8.14 -18.36
C LYS A 96 2.01 -8.87 -17.10
N ARG A 97 1.11 -9.86 -17.23
CA ARG A 97 0.60 -10.62 -16.07
C ARG A 97 1.65 -11.58 -15.53
N LEU A 98 2.40 -12.23 -16.43
CA LEU A 98 3.49 -13.11 -16.04
C LEU A 98 4.66 -12.32 -15.44
N SER A 99 5.01 -11.15 -15.97
CA SER A 99 6.08 -10.32 -15.41
C SER A 99 5.74 -9.84 -14.01
N ALA A 100 4.51 -9.38 -13.75
CA ALA A 100 4.07 -8.99 -12.41
C ALA A 100 4.08 -10.19 -11.42
N SER A 101 3.60 -11.36 -11.85
CA SER A 101 3.66 -12.59 -11.04
C SER A 101 5.10 -13.03 -10.77
N GLN A 102 5.98 -12.89 -11.77
CA GLN A 102 7.39 -13.25 -11.68
C GLN A 102 8.15 -12.28 -10.78
N GLU A 103 7.90 -10.97 -10.88
CA GLU A 103 8.46 -9.94 -10.00
C GLU A 103 8.10 -10.22 -8.55
N GLU A 104 6.84 -10.53 -8.24
CA GLU A 104 6.39 -10.88 -6.89
C GLU A 104 7.06 -12.17 -6.37
N LYS A 105 7.21 -13.19 -7.23
CA LYS A 105 7.93 -14.44 -6.86
C LYS A 105 9.41 -14.18 -6.61
N THR A 106 10.07 -13.45 -7.50
CA THR A 106 11.48 -13.05 -7.36
C THR A 106 11.65 -12.24 -6.08
N ARG A 107 10.76 -11.29 -5.81
CA ARG A 107 10.75 -10.50 -4.57
C ARG A 107 10.62 -11.38 -3.33
N ARG A 108 9.63 -12.27 -3.28
CA ARG A 108 9.47 -13.22 -2.15
C ARG A 108 10.69 -14.10 -1.96
N PHE A 109 11.31 -14.53 -3.05
CA PHE A 109 12.51 -15.36 -2.99
C PHE A 109 13.69 -14.56 -2.44
N LEU A 110 13.91 -13.33 -2.92
CA LEU A 110 14.93 -12.41 -2.41
C LEU A 110 14.69 -12.04 -0.94
N GLU A 111 13.43 -11.89 -0.52
CA GLU A 111 13.08 -11.62 0.87
C GLU A 111 13.44 -12.79 1.81
N ASN A 112 13.44 -14.03 1.31
CA ASN A 112 13.77 -15.22 2.10
C ASN A 112 15.27 -15.59 2.09
N GLU A 113 16.09 -14.95 1.25
CA GLU A 113 17.54 -15.23 1.21
C GLU A 113 18.24 -14.61 2.43
N GLU A 114 19.07 -15.39 3.10
CA GLU A 114 19.82 -14.96 4.28
C GLU A 114 21.26 -14.54 3.93
N LEU A 115 21.81 -13.59 4.70
CA LEU A 115 23.20 -13.14 4.56
C LEU A 115 24.20 -14.28 4.86
N GLY A 116 23.90 -15.13 5.84
CA GLY A 116 24.79 -16.20 6.32
C GLY A 116 26.17 -15.66 6.73
N ASP A 117 27.23 -16.35 6.30
CA ASP A 117 28.63 -15.95 6.51
C ASP A 117 29.19 -15.06 5.38
N ARG A 118 28.34 -14.60 4.45
CA ARG A 118 28.78 -13.84 3.27
C ARG A 118 29.07 -12.39 3.64
N LYS A 119 30.01 -11.79 2.91
CA LYS A 119 30.24 -10.34 3.00
C LYS A 119 29.03 -9.57 2.46
N PRO A 120 28.65 -8.44 3.06
CA PRO A 120 27.59 -7.55 2.58
C PRO A 120 27.69 -7.22 1.08
N SER A 121 28.89 -6.96 0.57
CA SER A 121 29.14 -6.71 -0.87
C SER A 121 28.86 -7.93 -1.76
N GLN A 122 29.25 -9.12 -1.30
CA GLN A 122 29.02 -10.38 -2.02
C GLN A 122 27.53 -10.70 -2.05
N PHE A 123 26.84 -10.48 -0.94
CA PHE A 123 25.40 -10.66 -0.84
C PHE A 123 24.63 -9.71 -1.75
N LEU A 124 25.04 -8.44 -1.82
CA LEU A 124 24.43 -7.47 -2.74
C LEU A 124 24.58 -7.87 -4.20
N ARG A 125 25.77 -8.34 -4.61
CA ARG A 125 25.98 -8.85 -5.98
C ARG A 125 25.12 -10.07 -6.27
N HIS A 126 24.96 -10.96 -5.28
CA HIS A 126 24.09 -12.12 -5.41
C HIS A 126 22.63 -11.71 -5.57
N LEU A 127 22.13 -10.79 -4.73
CA LEU A 127 20.77 -10.24 -4.86
C LEU A 127 20.55 -9.58 -6.22
N LYS A 128 21.51 -8.79 -6.73
CA LYS A 128 21.45 -8.21 -8.07
C LYS A 128 21.40 -9.28 -9.17
N SER A 129 22.19 -10.36 -9.05
CA SER A 129 22.18 -11.45 -10.03
C SER A 129 20.86 -12.23 -10.05
N LEU A 130 20.21 -12.37 -8.88
CA LEU A 130 18.92 -13.05 -8.74
C LEU A 130 17.75 -12.17 -9.17
N ALA A 131 17.81 -10.87 -8.87
CA ALA A 131 16.83 -9.87 -9.29
C ALA A 131 16.83 -9.64 -10.81
N GLY A 132 18.00 -9.73 -11.46
CA GLY A 132 18.15 -9.35 -12.86
C GLY A 132 17.64 -7.93 -13.13
N SER A 133 17.04 -7.70 -14.30
CA SER A 133 16.36 -6.45 -14.64
C SER A 133 14.91 -6.38 -14.16
N THR A 134 14.42 -7.41 -13.45
CA THR A 134 13.01 -7.52 -13.07
C THR A 134 12.67 -6.74 -11.80
N VAL A 135 13.64 -6.50 -10.92
CA VAL A 135 13.41 -5.79 -9.65
C VAL A 135 14.26 -4.52 -9.62
N PRO A 136 13.69 -3.35 -9.28
CA PRO A 136 14.42 -2.10 -9.23
C PRO A 136 15.38 -2.02 -8.02
N ASP A 137 16.50 -1.32 -8.23
CA ASP A 137 17.62 -1.20 -7.29
C ASP A 137 17.22 -0.69 -5.89
N ASN A 138 16.18 0.14 -5.78
CA ASN A 138 15.68 0.64 -4.50
C ASN A 138 15.08 -0.48 -3.62
N ILE A 139 14.44 -1.48 -4.24
CA ILE A 139 13.90 -2.65 -3.53
C ILE A 139 15.05 -3.55 -3.09
N ILE A 140 16.03 -3.78 -3.98
CA ILE A 140 17.25 -4.53 -3.66
C ILE A 140 17.96 -3.88 -2.46
N ARG A 141 18.07 -2.54 -2.46
CA ARG A 141 18.63 -1.78 -1.34
C ARG A 141 17.89 -2.04 -0.03
N ALA A 142 16.55 -1.98 -0.06
CA ALA A 142 15.74 -2.18 1.12
C ALA A 142 15.87 -3.61 1.68
N ILE A 143 15.83 -4.64 0.81
CA ILE A 143 16.00 -6.03 1.23
C ILE A 143 17.40 -6.25 1.79
N TRP A 144 18.42 -5.80 1.07
CA TRP A 144 19.82 -5.89 1.49
C TRP A 144 20.02 -5.24 2.86
N PHE A 145 19.56 -4.00 3.05
CA PHE A 145 19.72 -3.27 4.32
C PHE A 145 19.03 -3.96 5.50
N ASN A 146 17.78 -4.41 5.33
CA ASN A 146 17.01 -5.10 6.38
C ASN A 146 17.62 -6.47 6.78
N ARG A 147 18.46 -7.05 5.94
CA ARG A 147 19.13 -8.34 6.18
C ARG A 147 20.53 -8.20 6.76
N LEU A 148 21.06 -6.97 6.87
CA LEU A 148 22.34 -6.73 7.52
C LEU A 148 22.23 -6.84 9.04
N PRO A 149 23.29 -7.29 9.72
CA PRO A 149 23.36 -7.30 11.18
C PRO A 149 23.09 -5.92 11.81
N ASN A 150 22.38 -5.91 12.95
CA ASN A 150 21.96 -4.68 13.65
C ASN A 150 23.13 -3.76 14.06
N ASN A 151 24.34 -4.31 14.23
CA ASN A 151 25.56 -3.56 14.52
C ASN A 151 26.07 -2.72 13.32
N ILE A 152 25.61 -3.00 12.10
CA ILE A 152 26.06 -2.35 10.87
C ILE A 152 25.00 -1.38 10.33
N GLN A 153 23.71 -1.72 10.45
CA GLN A 153 22.59 -0.89 9.97
C GLN A 153 22.64 0.60 10.36
N PRO A 154 22.89 1.01 11.63
CA PRO A 154 22.87 2.43 12.00
C PRO A 154 23.99 3.26 11.37
N ILE A 155 25.13 2.64 11.08
CA ILE A 155 26.26 3.30 10.42
C ILE A 155 25.94 3.54 8.94
N LEU A 156 25.23 2.60 8.33
CA LEU A 156 24.78 2.70 6.94
C LEU A 156 23.55 3.60 6.77
N ALA A 157 22.69 3.74 7.79
CA ALA A 157 21.54 4.63 7.75
C ALA A 157 21.93 6.11 7.57
N ALA A 158 23.13 6.50 8.02
CA ALA A 158 23.69 7.83 7.78
C ALA A 158 24.17 8.05 6.32
N GLN A 159 24.25 6.99 5.52
CA GLN A 159 24.78 6.95 4.15
C GLN A 159 23.64 6.81 3.10
N ASN A 160 22.50 7.49 3.29
CA ASN A 160 21.35 7.37 2.38
C ASN A 160 21.57 7.91 0.96
N ASN A 161 22.61 8.73 0.73
CA ASN A 161 22.86 9.43 -0.54
C ASN A 161 23.95 8.80 -1.42
N SER A 162 24.61 7.73 -0.98
CA SER A 162 25.69 7.06 -1.73
C SER A 162 25.17 5.95 -2.64
N SER A 163 25.99 5.52 -3.61
CA SER A 163 25.64 4.42 -4.51
C SER A 163 25.52 3.09 -3.75
N LEU A 164 24.75 2.12 -4.27
CA LEU A 164 24.56 0.82 -3.61
C LEU A 164 25.88 0.08 -3.39
N GLU A 165 26.79 0.20 -4.35
CA GLU A 165 28.11 -0.40 -4.35
C GLU A 165 29.02 0.23 -3.28
N ASP A 166 29.02 1.57 -3.16
CA ASP A 166 29.82 2.27 -2.14
C ASP A 166 29.35 1.95 -0.71
N VAL A 167 28.03 1.86 -0.52
CA VAL A 167 27.43 1.49 0.78
C VAL A 167 27.78 0.03 1.12
N ALA A 168 27.86 -0.85 0.12
CA ALA A 168 28.25 -2.24 0.32
C ALA A 168 29.72 -2.40 0.71
N ASP A 169 30.61 -1.64 0.08
CA ASP A 169 32.03 -1.62 0.44
C ASP A 169 32.27 -1.05 1.83
N LEU A 170 31.46 -0.06 2.25
CA LEU A 170 31.48 0.46 3.61
C LEU A 170 30.96 -0.58 4.62
N ALA A 171 29.89 -1.30 4.27
CA ALA A 171 29.35 -2.38 5.10
C ALA A 171 30.38 -3.49 5.33
N ASP A 172 31.14 -3.87 4.31
CA ASP A 172 32.25 -4.82 4.42
C ASP A 172 33.31 -4.35 5.42
N LYS A 173 33.71 -3.07 5.35
CA LYS A 173 34.69 -2.49 6.29
C LYS A 173 34.16 -2.53 7.73
N VAL A 174 32.91 -2.15 7.94
CA VAL A 174 32.28 -2.16 9.27
C VAL A 174 32.12 -3.59 9.80
N MET A 175 31.77 -4.56 8.95
CA MET A 175 31.65 -5.97 9.34
C MET A 175 33.00 -6.54 9.78
N ASN A 176 34.09 -6.24 9.05
CA ASN A 176 35.44 -6.64 9.45
C ASN A 176 35.85 -6.01 10.79
N LEU A 177 35.48 -4.77 11.06
CA LEU A 177 35.74 -4.10 12.34
C LEU A 177 34.92 -4.68 13.49
N SER A 178 33.75 -5.25 13.20
CA SER A 178 32.88 -5.86 14.20
C SER A 178 33.25 -7.30 14.54
N VAL A 179 33.83 -8.06 13.61
CA VAL A 179 34.35 -9.43 13.87
C VAL A 179 35.62 -9.39 14.73
N GLY A 180 36.34 -8.25 14.74
CA GLY A 180 37.57 -8.05 15.53
C GLY A 180 37.38 -7.60 16.99
N LYS A 181 36.16 -7.53 17.50
CA LYS A 181 35.92 -7.25 18.93
C LYS A 181 35.15 -8.39 19.56
N PRO A 182 35.71 -9.13 20.54
CA PRO A 182 34.87 -9.96 21.38
C PRO A 182 33.91 -9.01 22.10
N THR A 183 32.63 -9.13 21.81
CA THR A 183 31.59 -8.84 22.78
C THR A 183 31.92 -9.70 23.99
N ILE A 184 32.52 -9.09 25.01
CA ILE A 184 32.66 -9.71 26.32
C ILE A 184 31.22 -9.91 26.80
N ALA A 185 30.74 -11.14 26.58
CA ALA A 185 29.54 -11.66 27.21
C ALA A 185 29.72 -11.47 28.72
N ALA A 186 28.70 -10.91 29.35
CA ALA A 186 28.59 -10.82 30.79
C ALA A 186 28.58 -12.24 31.39
N ALA A 187 29.76 -12.78 31.68
CA ALA A 187 29.92 -13.83 32.67
C ALA A 187 30.12 -13.14 34.01
N ALA A 188 29.15 -13.33 34.90
CA ALA A 188 29.19 -12.85 36.27
C ALA A 188 30.41 -13.43 37.00
N THR A 189 31.44 -12.62 37.22
CA THR A 189 32.41 -12.77 38.31
C THR A 189 32.82 -11.39 38.79
N PRO A 190 32.67 -11.04 40.08
CA PRO A 190 33.16 -9.78 40.60
C PRO A 190 34.66 -9.93 40.85
N SER A 191 35.49 -9.38 39.97
CA SER A 191 36.90 -9.19 40.28
C SER A 191 37.30 -7.76 39.94
N ALA A 192 37.57 -7.02 41.01
CA ALA A 192 38.03 -5.66 41.01
C ALA A 192 39.39 -5.55 40.29
N SER A 193 39.43 -4.73 39.24
CA SER A 193 40.64 -4.03 38.81
C SER A 193 40.22 -2.76 38.09
N ALA A 194 40.61 -1.63 38.66
CA ALA A 194 40.14 -0.28 38.39
C ALA A 194 40.19 0.13 36.90
N PRO A 195 39.12 0.76 36.35
CA PRO A 195 39.20 1.41 35.05
C PRO A 195 39.85 2.78 35.18
N SER A 196 40.81 3.05 34.29
CA SER A 196 41.43 4.36 34.07
C SER A 196 40.40 5.50 34.05
N SER A 197 40.72 6.55 34.81
CA SER A 197 39.86 7.65 35.30
C SER A 197 38.99 8.42 34.29
N ILE A 198 39.11 8.23 32.97
CA ILE A 198 38.34 8.99 31.97
C ILE A 198 37.08 8.24 31.52
N ALA A 199 37.16 6.92 31.37
CA ALA A 199 36.02 6.11 30.95
C ALA A 199 34.95 6.02 32.06
N ALA A 200 35.39 5.96 33.32
CA ALA A 200 34.49 5.99 34.48
C ALA A 200 33.76 7.34 34.59
N MET A 201 34.46 8.46 34.44
CA MET A 201 33.86 9.80 34.48
C MET A 201 32.85 10.03 33.34
N LEU A 202 33.16 9.57 32.11
CA LEU A 202 32.21 9.71 31.00
C LEU A 202 30.98 8.82 31.19
N ALA A 203 31.14 7.61 31.70
CA ALA A 203 30.02 6.72 32.01
C ALA A 203 29.11 7.32 33.10
N GLU A 204 29.70 7.90 34.14
CA GLU A 204 28.98 8.57 35.22
C GLU A 204 28.25 9.82 34.70
N GLN A 205 28.89 10.62 33.84
CA GLN A 205 28.25 11.79 33.23
C GLN A 205 27.08 11.42 32.31
N ILE A 206 27.19 10.34 31.53
CA ILE A 206 26.11 9.83 30.68
C ILE A 206 24.96 9.30 31.55
N GLN A 207 25.25 8.61 32.65
CA GLN A 207 24.22 8.16 33.59
C GLN A 207 23.51 9.33 34.27
N GLN A 208 24.26 10.36 34.68
CA GLN A 208 23.70 11.55 35.30
C GLN A 208 22.74 12.29 34.36
N MET A 209 23.15 12.54 33.09
CA MET A 209 22.27 13.16 32.10
C MET A 209 21.01 12.31 31.81
N ARG A 210 21.12 10.98 31.82
CA ARG A 210 19.97 10.08 31.64
C ARG A 210 18.97 10.20 32.80
N ILE A 211 19.47 10.25 34.03
CA ILE A 211 18.63 10.40 35.22
C ILE A 211 17.93 11.76 35.17
N GLU A 212 18.66 12.84 34.92
CA GLU A 212 18.11 14.20 34.84
C GLU A 212 17.07 14.34 33.72
N MET A 213 17.36 13.81 32.53
CA MET A 213 16.42 13.84 31.41
C MET A 213 15.15 13.01 31.71
N SER A 214 15.29 11.87 32.38
CA SER A 214 14.14 11.06 32.78
C SER A 214 13.29 11.73 33.87
N ALA A 215 13.93 12.43 34.80
CA ALA A 215 13.25 13.17 35.87
C ALA A 215 12.49 14.39 35.30
N ALA A 216 13.10 15.13 34.37
CA ALA A 216 12.46 16.26 33.70
C ALA A 216 11.23 15.80 32.88
N LEU A 217 11.36 14.71 32.12
CA LEU A 217 10.24 14.13 31.37
C LEU A 217 9.11 13.66 32.31
N GLN A 218 9.45 13.07 33.45
CA GLN A 218 8.46 12.68 34.46
C GLN A 218 7.75 13.87 35.10
N GLN A 219 8.44 15.00 35.31
CA GLN A 219 7.83 16.24 35.79
C GLN A 219 6.87 16.83 34.75
N GLU A 220 7.23 16.85 33.47
CA GLU A 220 6.30 17.28 32.42
C GLU A 220 5.06 16.40 32.37
N ILE A 221 5.22 15.07 32.46
CA ILE A 221 4.09 14.13 32.54
C ILE A 221 3.24 14.41 33.78
N ALA A 222 3.84 14.72 34.94
CA ALA A 222 3.11 15.06 36.16
C ALA A 222 2.32 16.38 36.00
N ASN A 223 2.93 17.40 35.38
CA ASN A 223 2.29 18.69 35.12
C ASN A 223 1.10 18.53 34.15
N PHE A 224 1.28 17.79 33.04
CA PHE A 224 0.18 17.51 32.12
C PHE A 224 -0.94 16.69 32.79
N ARG A 225 -0.60 15.73 33.65
CA ARG A 225 -1.60 14.99 34.43
C ARG A 225 -2.38 15.88 35.38
N ALA A 226 -1.72 16.84 36.03
CA ALA A 226 -2.36 17.83 36.89
C ALA A 226 -3.30 18.74 36.10
N GLU A 227 -2.85 19.28 34.96
CA GLU A 227 -3.67 20.14 34.08
C GLU A 227 -4.91 19.40 33.54
N ILE A 228 -4.75 18.14 33.12
CA ILE A 228 -5.87 17.28 32.72
C ILE A 228 -6.86 17.08 33.88
N SER A 229 -6.36 16.92 35.10
CA SER A 229 -7.23 16.76 36.28
C SER A 229 -8.03 18.04 36.58
N GLU A 230 -7.43 19.22 36.44
CA GLU A 230 -8.09 20.51 36.63
C GLU A 230 -9.13 20.80 35.53
N LEU A 231 -8.80 20.52 34.27
CA LEU A 231 -9.75 20.63 33.16
C LEU A 231 -10.95 19.70 33.37
N ARG A 232 -10.72 18.50 33.90
CA ARG A 232 -11.78 17.54 34.24
C ARG A 232 -12.66 18.05 35.39
N THR A 233 -12.09 18.64 36.44
CA THR A 233 -12.88 19.21 37.55
C THR A 233 -13.67 20.43 37.13
N ASN A 234 -13.12 21.29 36.28
CA ASN A 234 -13.81 22.47 35.75
C ASN A 234 -15.00 22.10 34.86
N GLN A 235 -14.89 21.02 34.07
CA GLN A 235 -16.04 20.49 33.33
C GLN A 235 -17.14 19.92 34.25
N LEU A 236 -16.77 19.31 35.37
CA LEU A 236 -17.74 18.80 36.35
C LEU A 236 -18.43 19.93 37.14
N GLN A 237 -17.78 21.08 37.33
CA GLN A 237 -18.40 22.27 37.95
C GLN A 237 -19.22 23.12 36.99
N ALA A 238 -18.89 23.13 35.69
CA ALA A 238 -19.71 23.78 34.65
C ALA A 238 -21.00 22.99 34.33
N GLY A 239 -21.05 21.71 34.70
CA GLY A 239 -22.26 20.89 34.71
C GLY A 239 -23.06 21.06 36.00
N ASN A 240 -23.90 22.09 36.06
CA ASN A 240 -25.06 22.28 36.96
C ASN A 240 -25.09 21.38 38.24
N PRO A 241 -24.78 21.89 39.45
CA PRO A 241 -24.74 21.06 40.65
C PRO A 241 -26.15 20.53 41.00
N PRO A 242 -26.27 19.29 41.50
CA PRO A 242 -27.56 18.82 42.03
C PRO A 242 -27.84 19.61 43.30
N ARG A 243 -28.84 20.50 43.24
CA ARG A 243 -29.37 21.23 44.40
C ARG A 243 -29.78 20.22 45.47
N ALA A 244 -28.91 20.02 46.46
CA ALA A 244 -29.25 19.40 47.72
C ALA A 244 -30.38 20.22 48.36
N ARG A 245 -31.52 19.56 48.55
CA ARG A 245 -32.76 20.14 49.02
C ARG A 245 -32.73 20.20 50.54
N GLU A 246 -32.03 21.18 51.10
CA GLU A 246 -32.13 21.47 52.53
C GLU A 246 -33.44 22.20 52.83
N ARG A 247 -34.30 21.48 53.55
CA ARG A 247 -35.49 21.98 54.24
C ARG A 247 -35.03 22.72 55.50
N SER A 248 -35.37 24.01 55.62
CA SER A 248 -35.69 24.71 56.88
C SER A 248 -36.31 26.07 56.50
N TYR A 249 -37.65 26.20 56.56
CA TYR A 249 -38.42 26.76 57.68
C TYR A 249 -38.09 28.23 57.98
N SER A 250 -38.81 29.16 57.35
CA SER A 250 -39.62 30.19 58.03
C SER A 250 -39.94 31.40 57.14
N ARG A 251 -41.25 31.68 57.04
CA ARG A 251 -41.92 33.00 57.09
C ARG A 251 -41.57 34.04 56.02
N GLY A 252 -42.52 34.27 55.10
CA GLY A 252 -42.46 35.43 54.21
C GLY A 252 -43.67 35.55 53.28
N ARG A 253 -44.75 36.10 53.82
CA ARG A 253 -46.05 36.38 53.20
C ARG A 253 -45.93 37.44 52.08
N SER A 254 -46.27 37.12 50.82
CA SER A 254 -47.09 38.00 49.97
C SER A 254 -47.57 37.31 48.69
N SER A 255 -48.89 37.34 48.52
CA SER A 255 -49.60 37.06 47.30
C SER A 255 -49.39 38.22 46.33
N LEU A 256 -48.84 37.99 45.16
CA LEU A 256 -49.24 38.70 43.94
C LEU A 256 -49.20 37.77 42.73
N ARG A 257 -50.40 37.57 42.17
CA ARG A 257 -50.71 37.09 40.82
C ARG A 257 -49.67 37.54 39.80
N GLY A 258 -48.99 36.58 39.18
CA GLY A 258 -48.12 36.78 38.02
C GLY A 258 -48.19 35.58 37.09
N ARG A 259 -49.20 35.55 36.21
CA ARG A 259 -49.34 34.58 35.11
C ARG A 259 -48.13 34.75 34.18
N SER A 260 -47.12 33.91 34.30
CA SER A 260 -45.89 34.03 33.50
C SER A 260 -46.18 33.91 32.01
N LYS A 261 -46.00 35.03 31.32
CA LYS A 261 -46.01 35.19 29.86
C LYS A 261 -44.85 34.39 29.27
N SER A 262 -45.19 33.44 28.42
CA SER A 262 -44.29 32.75 27.50
C SER A 262 -43.50 33.72 26.61
N ARG A 263 -42.17 33.64 26.71
CA ARG A 263 -41.18 33.79 25.63
C ARG A 263 -41.43 34.95 24.64
N GLY A 264 -41.18 36.17 25.09
CA GLY A 264 -40.97 37.34 24.22
C GLY A 264 -39.48 37.54 23.95
N ARG A 265 -39.00 37.09 22.79
CA ARG A 265 -37.73 37.58 22.21
C ARG A 265 -37.73 37.61 20.67
N TYR A 266 -38.92 37.64 20.04
CA TYR A 266 -39.08 37.65 18.58
C TYR A 266 -40.25 38.55 18.16
N ALA A 267 -40.41 39.69 18.84
CA ALA A 267 -41.53 40.62 18.68
C ALA A 267 -41.13 41.94 17.98
N GLY A 268 -40.01 41.95 17.24
CA GLY A 268 -39.50 43.14 16.54
C GLY A 268 -40.18 43.41 15.19
N GLU A 269 -40.49 42.38 14.40
CA GLU A 269 -40.95 42.55 13.01
C GLU A 269 -42.34 41.93 12.74
N GLY A 270 -42.99 41.40 13.78
CA GLY A 270 -44.31 40.77 13.64
C GLY A 270 -44.28 39.46 12.85
N ILE A 271 -43.11 38.82 12.71
CA ILE A 271 -42.92 37.51 12.10
C ILE A 271 -42.93 36.46 13.22
N CYS A 272 -43.56 35.31 12.99
CA CYS A 272 -43.55 34.23 13.98
C CYS A 272 -42.23 33.42 13.91
N TRP A 273 -41.89 32.78 15.03
CA TRP A 273 -40.66 31.98 15.17
C TRP A 273 -40.39 31.02 14.00
N TYR A 274 -41.43 30.37 13.45
CA TYR A 274 -41.26 29.45 12.32
C TYR A 274 -40.76 30.15 11.04
N HIS A 275 -41.27 31.35 10.74
CA HIS A 275 -40.85 32.10 9.54
C HIS A 275 -39.52 32.83 9.74
N GLU A 276 -39.14 33.15 10.97
CA GLU A 276 -37.80 33.67 11.26
C GLU A 276 -36.74 32.58 11.10
N GLN A 277 -37.05 31.34 11.51
CA GLN A 277 -36.09 30.25 11.48
C GLN A 277 -36.00 29.53 10.12
N TYR A 278 -37.09 29.49 9.33
CA TYR A 278 -37.17 28.74 8.07
C TYR A 278 -37.57 29.58 6.85
N GLY A 279 -37.87 30.88 7.01
CA GLY A 279 -38.29 31.75 5.93
C GLY A 279 -39.49 31.20 5.15
N ALA A 280 -39.46 31.31 3.81
CA ALA A 280 -40.51 30.81 2.92
C ALA A 280 -40.70 29.28 2.94
N SER A 281 -39.77 28.53 3.55
CA SER A 281 -39.85 27.07 3.68
C SER A 281 -40.58 26.61 4.95
N ALA A 282 -41.07 27.54 5.78
CA ALA A 282 -41.79 27.21 7.00
C ALA A 282 -43.12 26.51 6.69
N ARG A 283 -43.32 25.29 7.21
CA ARG A 283 -44.53 24.48 6.99
C ARG A 283 -45.67 24.80 7.97
N LYS A 284 -45.44 25.69 8.94
CA LYS A 284 -46.41 26.07 9.99
C LYS A 284 -46.30 27.56 10.28
N CYS A 285 -47.44 28.20 10.48
CA CYS A 285 -47.54 29.62 10.79
C CYS A 285 -48.41 29.83 12.05
N THR A 286 -47.95 30.64 13.00
CA THR A 286 -48.77 31.09 14.14
C THR A 286 -49.17 32.54 13.98
N ARG A 287 -50.48 32.79 13.93
CA ARG A 287 -51.05 34.15 13.80
C ARG A 287 -51.02 34.92 15.13
N PRO A 288 -50.87 36.26 15.10
CA PRO A 288 -50.67 37.11 13.92
C PRO A 288 -49.19 37.09 13.45
N CYS A 289 -48.97 36.83 12.16
CA CYS A 289 -47.65 36.83 11.52
C CYS A 289 -47.71 37.67 10.24
N LYS A 290 -46.74 38.57 10.04
CA LYS A 290 -46.66 39.51 8.90
C LYS A 290 -45.81 39.02 7.73
N PHE A 291 -45.31 37.78 7.79
CA PHE A 291 -44.51 37.19 6.72
C PHE A 291 -45.35 37.03 5.43
N ALA A 292 -44.82 37.47 4.29
CA ALA A 292 -45.49 37.38 2.99
C ALA A 292 -45.74 35.90 2.63
N GLY A 293 -47.01 35.53 2.37
CA GLY A 293 -47.43 34.13 2.14
C GLY A 293 -48.05 33.41 3.35
N SER A 294 -48.14 34.07 4.51
CA SER A 294 -48.79 33.53 5.71
C SER A 294 -50.31 33.36 5.61
N GLU A 295 -50.93 33.88 4.55
CA GLU A 295 -52.36 33.74 4.25
C GLU A 295 -52.76 32.32 3.82
N ASN A 296 -51.82 31.57 3.22
CA ASN A 296 -52.05 30.20 2.75
C ASN A 296 -52.03 29.12 3.86
N TYR A 297 -51.77 29.50 5.11
CA TYR A 297 -51.76 28.61 6.28
C TYR A 297 -53.03 28.74 7.15
N ALA A 298 -54.06 29.42 6.64
CA ALA A 298 -55.36 29.51 7.29
C ALA A 298 -56.09 28.15 7.21
N ALA A 299 -56.35 27.56 8.38
CA ALA A 299 -57.05 26.29 8.60
C ALA A 299 -56.19 25.01 8.43
N SER A 300 -55.36 24.74 9.44
CA SER A 300 -55.07 23.36 9.84
C SER A 300 -55.18 23.28 11.36
N ARG A 301 -56.44 23.17 11.81
CA ARG A 301 -56.81 22.70 13.13
C ARG A 301 -57.93 21.69 12.95
#